data_AF-A0AA39FJM0-F1
#
_entry.id   AF-A0AA39FJM0-F1
#
_cell.length_a   1.000
_cell.length_b   1.000
_cell.length_c   1.000
_cell.angle_alpha   90.00
_cell.angle_beta   90.00
_cell.angle_gamma   90.00
#
_symmetry.space_group_name_H-M   'P 1'
#
loop_
_entity.id
_entity.type
_entity.pdbx_description
1 polymer ?
#
loop_
_entity_poly.entity_id
_entity_poly.type
_entity_poly.pdbx_seq_one_letter_code
_entity_poly.pdbx_strand_id
1 'polypeptide(L)'
;MSAYTFKQRTITPIPPEKGSFPLDHEGFCKRSMIKYMRCLHDNKNSNALCRDVAKEYLGCRMDNNLMTREEWSKLGFTDEDKKSTS
;
A
#
# COMPACT_ATOMS: atom_id res chain seq x y z
N MET A 1 -4.21 11.59 48.71
CA MET A 1 -3.85 11.00 47.40
C MET A 1 -5.01 11.20 46.44
N SER A 2 -4.95 12.20 45.57
CA SER A 2 -6.06 12.51 44.65
C SER A 2 -6.08 11.50 43.51
N ALA A 3 -7.16 10.72 43.42
CA ALA A 3 -7.37 9.75 42.35
C ALA A 3 -7.80 10.48 41.06
N TYR A 4 -6.91 10.50 40.06
CA TYR A 4 -7.23 10.97 38.71
C TYR A 4 -8.04 9.88 37.99
N THR A 5 -9.36 9.90 38.14
CA THR A 5 -10.25 9.09 37.30
C THR A 5 -10.37 9.76 35.93
N PHE A 6 -9.47 9.40 35.02
CA PHE A 6 -9.56 9.82 33.62
C PHE A 6 -10.77 9.11 33.00
N LYS A 7 -11.89 9.84 32.88
CA LYS A 7 -13.10 9.39 32.21
C LYS A 7 -12.77 9.23 30.72
N GLN A 8 -12.40 8.02 30.30
CA GLN A 8 -12.10 7.69 28.91
C GLN A 8 -13.34 7.98 28.08
N ARG A 9 -13.31 9.08 27.32
CA ARG A 9 -14.30 9.38 26.29
C ARG A 9 -14.23 8.25 25.28
N THR A 10 -15.33 7.55 25.06
CA THR A 10 -15.46 6.60 23.97
C THR A 10 -15.37 7.37 22.66
N ILE A 11 -14.19 7.40 22.04
CA ILE A 11 -14.04 7.91 20.68
C ILE A 11 -14.78 6.91 19.79
N THR A 12 -15.93 7.30 19.25
CA THR A 12 -16.56 6.56 18.16
C THR A 12 -15.63 6.66 16.95
N PRO A 13 -14.96 5.57 16.53
CA PRO A 13 -14.04 5.64 15.42
C PRO A 13 -14.82 6.00 14.15
N ILE A 14 -14.44 7.09 13.50
CA ILE A 14 -14.95 7.43 12.17
C ILE A 14 -14.28 6.44 11.21
N PRO A 15 -15.05 5.63 10.45
CA PRO A 15 -14.45 4.73 9.48
C PRO A 15 -13.67 5.56 8.45
N PRO A 16 -12.47 5.12 8.04
CA PRO A 16 -11.73 5.80 6.98
C PRO A 16 -12.59 5.86 5.71
N GLU A 17 -12.54 6.98 4.99
CA GLU A 17 -13.38 7.22 3.80
C GLU A 17 -13.23 6.13 2.73
N LYS A 18 -12.07 5.48 2.65
CA LYS A 18 -11.77 4.41 1.69
C LYS A 18 -11.86 3.00 2.30
N GLY A 19 -12.39 2.87 3.51
CA GLY A 19 -12.44 1.61 4.26
C GLY A 19 -11.07 1.19 4.79
N SER A 20 -11.06 0.17 5.66
CA SER A 20 -9.81 -0.50 6.03
C SER A 20 -9.26 -1.22 4.80
N PHE A 21 -8.04 -0.90 4.40
CA PHE A 21 -7.38 -1.52 3.24
C PHE A 21 -7.49 -3.05 3.33
N PRO A 22 -7.98 -3.75 2.29
CA PRO A 22 -8.14 -5.19 2.36
C PRO A 22 -6.80 -5.85 2.71
N LEU A 23 -6.77 -6.63 3.79
CA LEU A 23 -5.58 -7.37 4.15
C LEU A 23 -5.49 -8.60 3.24
N ASP A 24 -4.33 -8.81 2.62
CA ASP A 24 -4.05 -9.99 1.79
C ASP A 24 -3.89 -11.21 2.72
N HIS A 25 -5.01 -11.74 3.21
CA HIS A 25 -5.04 -12.83 4.19
C HIS A 25 -4.55 -14.16 3.60
N GLU A 26 -4.91 -14.43 2.35
CA GLU A 26 -4.58 -15.67 1.64
C GLU A 26 -3.19 -15.60 0.99
N GLY A 27 -2.60 -14.39 0.92
CA GLY A 27 -1.24 -14.18 0.44
C GLY A 27 -1.12 -14.27 -1.09
N PHE A 28 -2.19 -13.97 -1.82
CA PHE A 28 -2.21 -14.03 -3.29
C PHE A 28 -1.13 -13.14 -3.91
N CYS A 29 -0.87 -11.98 -3.29
CA CYS A 29 0.11 -11.01 -3.77
C CYS A 29 1.41 -11.01 -2.95
N LYS A 30 1.60 -12.01 -2.08
CA LYS A 30 2.79 -12.13 -1.21
C LYS A 30 4.10 -12.17 -2.00
N ARG A 31 4.12 -12.82 -3.17
CA ARG A 31 5.33 -12.92 -4.00
C ARG A 31 5.76 -11.55 -4.55
N SER A 32 4.82 -10.80 -5.14
CA SER A 32 5.08 -9.46 -5.67
C SER A 32 5.37 -8.46 -4.54
N MET A 33 4.72 -8.61 -3.38
CA MET A 33 5.04 -7.85 -2.16
C MET A 33 6.50 -8.06 -1.74
N ILE A 34 6.96 -9.32 -1.61
CA ILE A 34 8.34 -9.62 -1.23
C ILE A 34 9.34 -9.05 -2.25
N LYS A 35 9.03 -9.16 -3.54
CA LYS A 35 9.87 -8.57 -4.61
C LYS A 35 9.99 -7.05 -4.46
N TYR A 36 8.89 -6.37 -4.16
CA TYR A 36 8.87 -4.92 -3.92
C TYR A 36 9.67 -4.55 -2.66
N MET A 37 9.47 -5.27 -1.56
CA MET A 37 10.20 -5.02 -0.30
C MET A 37 11.70 -5.26 -0.45
N ARG A 38 12.10 -6.28 -1.20
CA ARG A 38 13.51 -6.52 -1.54
C ARG A 38 14.08 -5.36 -2.36
N CYS A 39 13.36 -4.91 -3.38
CA CYS A 39 13.79 -3.76 -4.17
C CYS A 39 14.01 -2.52 -3.31
N LEU A 40 13.07 -2.20 -2.42
CA LEU A 40 13.21 -1.07 -1.49
C LEU A 40 14.43 -1.23 -0.60
N HIS A 41 14.61 -2.40 -0.01
CA HIS A 41 15.75 -2.69 0.85
C HIS A 41 17.09 -2.46 0.12
N ASP A 42 17.24 -3.00 -1.09
CA ASP A 42 18.47 -2.92 -1.87
C ASP A 42 18.74 -1.49 -2.38
N ASN A 43 17.67 -0.70 -2.61
CA ASN A 43 17.74 0.68 -3.09
C ASN A 43 17.58 1.73 -1.98
N LYS A 44 17.87 1.38 -0.72
CA LYS A 44 17.82 2.32 0.43
C LYS A 44 16.46 3.03 0.57
N ASN A 45 15.38 2.28 0.39
CA ASN A 45 13.99 2.73 0.40
C ASN A 45 13.64 3.77 -0.68
N SER A 46 14.40 3.82 -1.78
CA SER A 46 14.05 4.66 -2.94
C SER A 46 12.90 4.04 -3.73
N ASN A 47 11.70 4.59 -3.58
CA ASN A 47 10.52 4.12 -4.31
C ASN A 47 10.62 4.37 -5.83
N ALA A 48 11.31 5.43 -6.24
CA ALA A 48 11.46 5.76 -7.67
C ALA A 48 12.16 4.65 -8.46
N LEU A 49 13.13 3.96 -7.84
CA LEU A 49 13.86 2.85 -8.45
C LEU A 49 13.06 1.54 -8.46
N CYS A 50 12.00 1.46 -7.66
CA CYS A 50 11.16 0.27 -7.49
C CYS A 50 9.77 0.42 -8.09
N ARG A 51 9.53 1.46 -8.90
CA ARG A 51 8.22 1.80 -9.45
C ARG A 51 7.61 0.66 -10.24
N ASP A 52 8.39 -0.02 -11.07
CA ASP A 52 7.91 -1.16 -11.87
C ASP A 52 7.42 -2.32 -10.99
N VAL A 53 8.16 -2.61 -9.92
CA VAL A 53 7.82 -3.68 -8.97
C VAL A 53 6.62 -3.27 -8.10
N ALA A 54 6.51 -1.99 -7.75
CA ALA A 54 5.35 -1.43 -7.07
C ALA A 54 4.09 -1.56 -7.94
N LYS A 55 4.21 -1.28 -9.24
CA LYS A 55 3.11 -1.42 -10.22
C LYS A 55 2.64 -2.87 -10.32
N GLU A 56 3.56 -3.84 -10.38
CA GLU A 56 3.24 -5.27 -10.37
C GLU A 56 2.48 -5.66 -9.09
N TYR A 57 2.95 -5.21 -7.93
CA TYR A 57 2.30 -5.50 -6.64
C TYR A 57 0.89 -4.91 -6.53
N LEU A 58 0.71 -3.64 -6.90
CA LEU A 58 -0.59 -2.98 -6.89
C LEU A 58 -1.54 -3.60 -7.93
N GLY A 59 -1.03 -4.01 -9.09
CA GLY A 59 -1.79 -4.70 -10.13
C GLY A 59 -2.37 -6.01 -9.60
N CYS A 60 -1.54 -6.84 -8.98
CA CYS A 60 -1.99 -8.08 -8.33
C CYS A 60 -3.14 -7.82 -7.34
N ARG A 61 -3.04 -6.75 -6.54
CA ARG A 61 -4.08 -6.42 -5.56
C ARG A 61 -5.39 -5.99 -6.21
N MET A 62 -5.33 -5.23 -7.29
CA MET A 62 -6.52 -4.84 -8.06
C MET A 62 -7.17 -6.05 -8.76
N ASP A 63 -6.38 -7.00 -9.26
CA ASP A 63 -6.88 -8.20 -9.94
C ASP A 63 -7.53 -9.20 -8.97
N ASN A 64 -7.04 -9.27 -7.72
CA ASN A 64 -7.58 -10.15 -6.68
C ASN A 64 -8.64 -9.48 -5.79
N ASN A 65 -9.18 -8.32 -6.18
CA ASN A 65 -10.15 -7.55 -5.40
C ASN A 65 -9.68 -7.17 -3.97
N LEU A 66 -8.36 -7.13 -3.75
CA LEU A 66 -7.71 -6.67 -2.51
C LEU A 66 -7.49 -5.15 -2.48
N MET A 67 -7.91 -4.46 -3.54
CA MET A 67 -7.89 -3.02 -3.70
C MET A 67 -8.89 -2.64 -4.80
N THR A 68 -9.59 -1.51 -4.64
CA THR A 68 -10.43 -0.97 -5.71
C THR A 68 -9.58 -0.69 -6.94
N ARG A 69 -10.06 -1.13 -8.11
CA ARG A 69 -9.40 -0.84 -9.39
C ARG A 69 -9.40 0.67 -9.62
N GLU A 70 -8.21 1.25 -9.70
CA GLU A 70 -8.00 2.67 -9.98
C GLU A 70 -7.07 2.83 -11.19
N GLU A 71 -7.21 3.98 -11.87
CA GLU A 71 -6.33 4.34 -12.97
C GLU A 71 -4.90 4.56 -12.47
N TRP A 72 -3.92 4.08 -13.23
CA TRP A 72 -2.49 4.20 -12.87
C TRP A 72 -2.06 5.64 -12.64
N SER A 73 -2.63 6.59 -13.39
CA SER A 73 -2.39 8.03 -13.22
C SER A 73 -2.83 8.55 -11.85
N LYS A 74 -3.95 8.06 -11.29
CA LYS A 74 -4.43 8.41 -9.94
C LYS A 74 -3.56 7.84 -8.84
N LEU A 75 -2.93 6.70 -9.11
CA LEU A 75 -1.94 6.06 -8.23
C LEU A 75 -0.54 6.65 -8.39
N GLY A 76 -0.38 7.69 -9.22
CA GLY A 76 0.90 8.36 -9.43
C GLY A 76 1.87 7.60 -10.33
N PHE A 77 1.39 6.73 -11.21
CA PHE A 77 2.19 6.12 -12.28
C PHE A 77 1.86 6.83 -13.60
N THR A 78 2.75 7.72 -14.04
CA THR A 78 2.60 8.45 -15.31
C THR A 78 3.45 7.77 -16.39
N ASP A 79 3.06 7.89 -17.67
CA ASP A 79 3.72 7.19 -18.79
C ASP A 79 5.20 7.55 -19.00
N GLU A 80 5.71 8.57 -18.31
CA GLU A 80 7.13 8.96 -18.32
C GLU A 80 8.05 7.91 -17.67
N ASP A 81 7.48 6.93 -16.95
CA ASP A 81 8.20 5.86 -16.26
C ASP A 81 8.75 4.76 -17.19
N LYS A 82 8.45 4.81 -18.50
CA LYS A 82 8.96 3.83 -19.49
C LYS A 82 10.46 3.98 -19.81
N LYS A 83 11.22 4.81 -19.08
CA LYS A 83 12.62 5.15 -19.41
C LYS A 83 13.71 4.44 -18.60
N SER A 84 13.39 3.61 -17.60
CA SER A 84 14.42 2.95 -16.75
C SER A 84 14.69 1.48 -17.07
N THR A 85 14.20 0.98 -18.21
CA THR A 85 14.53 -0.36 -18.72
C THR A 85 15.00 -0.29 -20.18
N SER A 86 16.27 0.04 -20.36
CA SER A 86 17.06 -0.32 -21.55
C SER A 86 18.41 -0.83 -21.08
#